data_AF-A0A963ZQS9-F1
#
_entry.id   AF-A0A963ZQS9-F1
#
_cell.length_a   1.000
_cell.length_b   1.000
_cell.length_c   1.000
_cell.angle_alpha   90.00
_cell.angle_beta   90.00
_cell.angle_gamma   90.00
#
_symmetry.space_group_name_H-M   'P 1'
#
loop_
_entity.id
_entity.type
_entity.pdbx_description
1 polymer ?
#
loop_
_entity_poly.entity_id
_entity_poly.type
_entity_poly.pdbx_seq_one_letter_code
_entity_poly.pdbx_strand_id
1 'polypeptide(L)'
;MDIGAKGYVLKENAVTDIVNCINVVQNDKYYISPLISNYLENRLSKNKNISTPSINDLTKSERKILKLISQDKTSRVIADELFISTKTVENHRNNISKKLNLQGSHSLVKYAIQNKNLL
;
A
#
# COMPACT_ATOMS: atom_id res chain seq x y z
N MET A 1 -12.67 10.58 2.80
CA MET A 1 -13.85 11.10 3.53
C MET A 1 -13.41 12.42 4.13
N ASP A 2 -13.50 13.50 3.35
CA ASP A 2 -12.72 14.73 3.61
C ASP A 2 -13.53 15.91 4.18
N ILE A 3 -14.79 15.70 4.55
CA ILE A 3 -15.67 16.80 5.01
C ILE A 3 -16.65 16.40 6.12
N GLY A 4 -16.36 15.36 6.91
CA GLY A 4 -17.19 15.01 8.09
C GLY A 4 -18.59 14.45 7.75
N ALA A 5 -18.85 14.07 6.50
CA ALA A 5 -20.10 13.45 6.09
C ALA A 5 -20.18 11.98 6.56
N LYS A 6 -21.25 11.64 7.30
CA LYS A 6 -21.51 10.29 7.84
C LYS A 6 -22.30 9.35 6.91
N GLY A 7 -22.74 9.80 5.72
CA GLY A 7 -23.46 8.95 4.77
C GLY A 7 -23.65 9.59 3.37
N TYR A 8 -23.84 8.74 2.35
CA TYR A 8 -24.06 9.13 0.94
C TYR A 8 -25.20 8.29 0.34
N VAL A 9 -26.21 8.95 -0.22
CA VAL A 9 -27.41 8.32 -0.79
C VAL A 9 -27.65 8.84 -2.21
N LEU A 10 -27.90 7.94 -3.17
CA LEU A 10 -28.18 8.28 -4.58
C LEU A 10 -29.70 8.38 -4.82
N LYS A 11 -30.08 9.31 -5.71
CA LYS A 11 -31.46 9.79 -5.93
C LYS A 11 -32.45 8.72 -6.42
N GLU A 12 -31.97 7.61 -6.98
CA GLU A 12 -32.82 6.64 -7.70
C GLU A 12 -33.58 5.65 -6.78
N ASN A 13 -33.26 5.57 -5.48
CA ASN A 13 -33.97 4.71 -4.51
C ASN A 13 -34.10 5.37 -3.11
N ALA A 14 -34.31 6.69 -3.09
CA ALA A 14 -34.11 7.53 -1.90
C ALA A 14 -34.99 7.17 -0.68
N VAL A 15 -36.22 6.69 -0.85
CA VAL A 15 -37.17 6.59 0.28
C VAL A 15 -36.79 5.48 1.28
N THR A 16 -36.43 4.29 0.80
CA THR A 16 -36.04 3.16 1.68
C THR A 16 -34.60 3.29 2.20
N ASP A 17 -33.70 3.84 1.39
CA ASP A 17 -32.29 4.02 1.77
C ASP A 17 -32.10 5.14 2.80
N ILE A 18 -32.93 6.20 2.77
CA ILE A 18 -32.89 7.26 3.77
C ILE A 18 -33.32 6.74 5.15
N VAL A 19 -34.39 5.94 5.24
CA VAL A 19 -34.86 5.39 6.53
C VAL A 19 -33.81 4.46 7.14
N ASN A 20 -33.17 3.61 6.32
CA ASN A 20 -32.09 2.75 6.77
C ASN A 20 -30.83 3.55 7.17
N CYS A 21 -30.49 4.60 6.42
CA CYS A 21 -29.38 5.49 6.73
C CYS A 21 -29.57 6.17 8.10
N ILE A 22 -30.76 6.70 8.37
CA ILE A 22 -31.08 7.36 9.65
C ILE A 22 -30.92 6.39 10.82
N ASN A 23 -31.47 5.17 10.72
CA ASN A 23 -31.36 4.16 11.78
C ASN A 23 -29.90 3.72 12.05
N VAL A 24 -29.06 3.65 11.01
CA VAL A 24 -27.66 3.23 11.13
C VAL A 24 -26.79 4.36 11.70
N VAL A 25 -26.99 5.60 11.26
CA VAL A 25 -26.25 6.77 11.76
C VAL A 25 -26.63 7.11 13.20
N GLN A 26 -27.87 6.83 13.62
CA GLN A 26 -28.29 6.97 15.03
C GLN A 26 -27.49 6.07 15.99
N ASN A 27 -26.90 4.99 15.48
CA ASN A 27 -26.04 4.07 16.24
C ASN A 27 -24.53 4.37 16.07
N ASP A 28 -24.17 5.58 15.63
CA ASP A 28 -22.79 6.00 15.31
C ASP A 28 -22.07 5.11 14.28
N LYS A 29 -22.83 4.39 13.46
CA LYS A 29 -22.30 3.56 12.38
C LYS A 29 -22.40 4.30 11.04
N TYR A 30 -21.40 4.08 10.19
CA TYR A 30 -21.40 4.62 8.84
C TYR A 30 -22.35 3.82 7.95
N TYR A 31 -23.25 4.49 7.26
CA TYR A 31 -24.13 3.85 6.28
C TYR A 31 -23.62 4.13 4.87
N ILE A 32 -23.35 3.05 4.13
CA ILE A 32 -23.03 3.08 2.71
C ILE A 32 -24.15 2.32 2.00
N SER A 33 -24.81 2.96 1.03
CA SER A 33 -25.86 2.31 0.23
C SER A 33 -25.28 1.05 -0.44
N PRO A 34 -26.02 -0.08 -0.45
CA PRO A 34 -25.56 -1.35 -1.02
C PRO A 34 -25.06 -1.25 -2.46
N LEU A 35 -25.60 -0.33 -3.26
CA LEU A 35 -25.15 -0.08 -4.64
C LEU A 35 -23.73 0.51 -4.69
N ILE A 36 -23.41 1.36 -3.72
CA ILE A 36 -22.07 1.95 -3.57
C ILE A 36 -21.13 0.96 -2.90
N SER A 37 -21.61 0.14 -1.96
CA SER A 37 -20.84 -0.97 -1.40
C SER A 37 -20.44 -1.94 -2.50
N ASN A 38 -21.35 -2.36 -3.37
CA ASN A 38 -21.01 -3.23 -4.51
C ASN A 38 -20.05 -2.54 -5.50
N TYR A 39 -20.21 -1.24 -5.75
CA TYR A 39 -19.28 -0.50 -6.60
C TYR A 39 -17.88 -0.39 -5.98
N LEU A 40 -17.78 -0.10 -4.67
CA LEU A 40 -16.54 -0.04 -3.90
C LEU A 40 -15.90 -1.43 -3.79
N GLU A 41 -16.66 -2.47 -3.48
CA GLU A 41 -16.20 -3.85 -3.41
C GLU A 41 -15.72 -4.34 -4.77
N ASN A 42 -16.41 -4.01 -5.87
CA ASN A 42 -15.97 -4.36 -7.21
C ASN A 42 -14.72 -3.56 -7.64
N ARG A 43 -14.57 -2.30 -7.19
CA ARG A 43 -13.34 -1.50 -7.38
C ARG A 43 -12.17 -2.03 -6.54
N LEU A 44 -12.41 -2.40 -5.30
CA LEU A 44 -11.42 -2.99 -4.39
C LEU A 44 -11.03 -4.41 -4.83
N SER A 45 -11.97 -5.19 -5.33
CA SER A 45 -11.75 -6.54 -5.87
C SER A 45 -11.08 -6.51 -7.24
N LYS A 46 -11.38 -5.53 -8.11
CA LYS A 46 -10.60 -5.29 -9.33
C LYS A 46 -9.19 -4.80 -9.02
N ASN A 47 -8.98 -4.03 -7.94
CA ASN A 47 -7.64 -3.68 -7.46
C ASN A 47 -6.89 -4.85 -6.78
N LYS A 48 -7.57 -5.91 -6.34
CA LYS A 48 -6.91 -7.14 -5.86
C LYS A 48 -6.26 -7.97 -6.99
N ASN A 49 -6.67 -7.76 -8.24
CA ASN A 49 -6.09 -8.43 -9.42
C ASN A 49 -5.07 -7.56 -10.17
N ILE A 50 -4.81 -6.34 -9.70
CA ILE A 50 -3.60 -5.62 -10.08
C ILE A 50 -2.60 -5.99 -9.00
N SER A 51 -1.75 -6.98 -9.28
CA SER A 51 -0.61 -7.29 -8.42
C SER A 51 0.23 -6.03 -8.25
N THR A 52 -0.04 -5.23 -7.22
CA THR A 52 0.86 -4.17 -6.80
C THR A 52 2.14 -4.89 -6.43
N PRO A 53 3.27 -4.58 -7.09
CA PRO A 53 4.50 -5.31 -6.83
C PRO A 53 4.81 -5.25 -5.34
N SER A 54 4.89 -6.43 -4.74
CA SER A 54 4.90 -6.61 -3.30
C SER A 54 6.28 -7.04 -2.86
N ILE A 55 6.58 -6.87 -1.57
CA ILE A 55 7.80 -7.37 -0.93
C ILE A 55 7.95 -8.90 -1.08
N ASN A 56 6.86 -9.60 -1.42
CA ASN A 56 6.87 -11.03 -1.74
C ASN A 56 7.47 -11.35 -3.12
N ASP A 57 7.55 -10.40 -4.05
CA ASP A 57 8.18 -10.58 -5.37
C ASP A 57 9.72 -10.40 -5.31
N LEU A 58 10.24 -10.01 -4.16
CA LEU A 58 11.67 -9.87 -3.90
C LEU A 58 12.29 -11.22 -3.52
N THR A 59 13.47 -11.47 -4.06
CA THR A 59 14.31 -12.60 -3.64
C THR A 59 14.76 -12.42 -2.19
N LYS A 60 15.21 -13.51 -1.54
CA LYS A 60 15.74 -13.48 -0.17
C LYS A 60 16.85 -12.45 0.01
N SER A 61 17.76 -12.34 -0.96
CA SER A 61 18.87 -11.37 -0.94
C SER A 61 18.38 -9.94 -1.08
N GLU A 62 17.42 -9.68 -1.98
CA GLU A 62 16.82 -8.36 -2.15
C GLU A 62 16.04 -7.92 -0.91
N ARG A 63 15.31 -8.84 -0.25
CA ARG A 63 14.62 -8.55 1.00
C ARG A 63 15.60 -8.22 2.13
N LYS A 64 16.73 -8.94 2.24
CA LYS A 64 17.80 -8.62 3.20
C LYS A 64 18.34 -7.21 2.98
N ILE A 65 18.65 -6.86 1.74
CA ILE A 65 19.15 -5.52 1.40
C ILE A 65 18.11 -4.45 1.72
N LEU A 66 16.83 -4.67 1.36
CA LEU A 66 15.74 -3.74 1.66
C LEU A 66 15.55 -3.54 3.17
N LYS A 67 15.71 -4.60 3.97
CA LYS A 67 15.68 -4.53 5.45
C LYS A 67 16.82 -3.71 6.02
N LEU A 68 18.03 -3.82 5.47
CA LEU A 68 19.16 -3.01 5.93
C LEU A 68 18.98 -1.53 5.54
N ILE A 69 18.36 -1.26 4.38
CA ILE A 69 17.99 0.11 3.97
C ILE A 69 16.97 0.71 4.94
N SER A 70 15.99 -0.07 5.44
CA SER A 70 15.01 0.43 6.43
C SER A 70 15.61 0.71 7.82
N GLN A 71 16.86 0.28 8.04
CA GLN A 71 17.66 0.57 9.23
C GLN A 71 18.62 1.75 9.02
N ASP A 72 18.43 2.54 7.95
CA ASP A 72 19.27 3.70 7.62
C ASP A 72 20.73 3.35 7.27
N LYS A 73 21.00 2.09 6.89
CA LYS A 73 22.35 1.67 6.50
C LYS A 73 22.67 2.12 5.08
N THR A 74 23.88 2.65 4.89
CA THR A 74 24.39 3.05 3.57
C THR A 74 24.78 1.83 2.74
N SER A 75 24.86 1.99 1.41
CA SER A 75 25.30 0.91 0.51
C SER A 75 26.69 0.36 0.84
N ARG A 76 27.56 1.17 1.47
CA ARG A 76 28.89 0.74 1.92
C ARG A 76 28.79 -0.17 3.14
N VAL A 77 28.02 0.23 4.16
CA VAL A 77 27.78 -0.59 5.35
C VAL A 77 27.08 -1.90 5.00
N ILE A 78 26.10 -1.86 4.08
CA ILE A 78 25.41 -3.06 3.59
C ILE A 78 26.37 -4.01 2.87
N ALA A 79 27.29 -3.47 2.07
CA ALA A 79 28.30 -4.24 1.37
C ALA A 79 29.24 -4.96 2.35
N ASP A 80 29.69 -4.26 3.39
CA ASP A 80 30.55 -4.80 4.44
C ASP A 80 29.82 -5.90 5.24
N GLU A 81 28.55 -5.68 5.64
CA GLU A 81 27.77 -6.67 6.40
C GLU A 81 27.42 -7.94 5.62
N LEU A 82 27.21 -7.80 4.31
CA LEU A 82 26.87 -8.93 3.43
C LEU A 82 28.10 -9.54 2.75
N PHE A 83 29.31 -9.02 2.99
CA PHE A 83 30.57 -9.43 2.37
C PHE A 83 30.50 -9.43 0.83
N ILE A 84 29.87 -8.42 0.24
CA ILE A 84 29.72 -8.24 -1.21
C ILE A 84 30.25 -6.86 -1.64
N SER A 85 30.50 -6.67 -2.94
CA SER A 85 30.91 -5.36 -3.43
C SER A 85 29.80 -4.32 -3.31
N THR A 86 30.16 -3.05 -3.08
CA THR A 86 29.23 -1.91 -3.12
C THR A 86 28.46 -1.85 -4.45
N LYS A 87 29.13 -2.19 -5.56
CA LYS A 87 28.52 -2.27 -6.88
C LYS A 87 27.42 -3.32 -6.96
N THR A 88 27.62 -4.47 -6.30
CA THR A 88 26.61 -5.53 -6.19
C THR A 88 25.38 -5.03 -5.42
N VAL A 89 25.57 -4.29 -4.33
CA VAL A 89 24.47 -3.67 -3.57
C VAL A 89 23.69 -2.68 -4.44
N GLU A 90 24.37 -1.82 -5.20
CA GLU A 90 23.71 -0.90 -6.14
C GLU A 90 22.90 -1.63 -7.20
N ASN A 91 23.42 -2.72 -7.76
CA ASN A 91 22.68 -3.55 -8.71
C ASN A 91 21.42 -4.14 -8.07
N HIS A 92 21.49 -4.64 -6.84
CA HIS A 92 20.31 -5.10 -6.11
C HIS A 92 19.31 -3.96 -5.87
N ARG A 93 19.76 -2.76 -5.47
CA ARG A 93 18.89 -1.59 -5.29
C ARG A 93 18.16 -1.21 -6.58
N ASN A 94 18.84 -1.28 -7.72
CA ASN A 94 18.23 -1.06 -9.03
C ASN A 94 17.20 -2.13 -9.37
N ASN A 95 17.52 -3.40 -9.12
CA ASN A 95 16.60 -4.51 -9.37
C ASN A 95 15.35 -4.43 -8.48
N ILE A 96 15.52 -4.10 -7.20
CA ILE A 96 14.41 -3.88 -6.26
C ILE A 96 13.54 -2.73 -6.75
N SER A 97 14.15 -1.61 -7.14
CA SER A 97 13.40 -0.43 -7.62
C SER A 97 12.62 -0.76 -8.89
N LYS A 98 13.21 -1.51 -9.83
CA LYS A 98 12.52 -1.99 -11.03
C LYS A 98 11.35 -2.93 -10.70
N LYS A 99 11.58 -3.92 -9.83
CA LYS A 99 10.55 -4.88 -9.41
C LYS A 99 9.38 -4.21 -8.70
N LEU A 100 9.67 -3.26 -7.81
CA LEU A 100 8.67 -2.49 -7.07
C LEU A 100 8.13 -1.27 -7.83
N ASN A 101 8.55 -1.09 -9.08
CA ASN A 101 8.21 0.04 -9.95
C ASN A 101 8.41 1.41 -9.27
N LEU A 102 9.50 1.54 -8.51
CA LEU A 102 9.87 2.76 -7.80
C LEU A 102 10.70 3.65 -8.73
N GLN A 103 10.26 4.90 -8.89
CA GLN A 103 10.93 5.91 -9.71
C GLN A 103 11.50 7.00 -8.81
N GLY A 104 12.77 7.38 -9.03
CA GLY A 104 13.42 8.49 -8.32
C GLY A 104 14.47 8.06 -7.28
N SER A 105 15.40 8.97 -7.00
CA SER A 105 16.63 8.71 -6.23
C SER A 105 16.38 8.26 -4.79
N HIS A 106 15.30 8.72 -4.16
CA HIS A 106 14.98 8.46 -2.75
C HIS A 106 13.78 7.52 -2.54
N SER A 107 13.14 7.07 -3.62
CA SER A 107 11.89 6.30 -3.55
C SER A 107 12.08 4.94 -2.90
N LEU A 108 13.23 4.30 -3.12
CA LEU A 108 13.58 3.04 -2.46
C LEU A 108 13.71 3.17 -0.93
N VAL A 109 14.35 4.24 -0.47
CA VAL A 109 14.56 4.49 0.97
C VAL A 109 13.22 4.79 1.63
N LYS A 110 12.42 5.67 1.03
CA LYS A 110 11.06 5.98 1.49
C LYS A 110 10.20 4.71 1.60
N TYR A 111 10.24 3.87 0.57
CA TYR A 111 9.51 2.60 0.55
C TYR A 111 9.97 1.65 1.67
N ALA A 112 11.28 1.52 1.88
CA ALA A 112 11.84 0.67 2.93
C ALA A 112 11.38 1.11 4.32
N ILE A 113 11.34 2.42 4.59
CA ILE A 113 10.89 2.99 5.87
C ILE A 113 9.39 2.75 6.08
N GLN A 114 8.56 3.03 5.07
CA GLN A 114 7.11 2.84 5.15
C GLN A 114 6.70 1.38 5.38
N ASN A 115 7.48 0.45 4.83
CA ASN A 115 7.20 -0.98 4.93
C ASN A 115 8.08 -1.71 5.95
N LYS A 116 8.69 -0.98 6.91
CA LYS A 116 9.60 -1.55 7.92
C LYS A 116 8.98 -2.69 8.72
N ASN A 117 7.67 -2.64 8.98
CA ASN A 117 6.94 -3.67 9.73
C ASN A 117 6.77 -4.99 8.96
N LEU A 118 7.04 -5.00 7.65
CA LEU A 118 6.86 -6.16 6.75
C LEU A 118 8.20 -6.86 6.40
N LEU A 119 9.34 -6.35 6.89
CA LEU A 119 10.71 -6.75 6.52
C LEU A 119 11.44 -7.48 7.65
#